data_AF-A0A645FX39-F1
#
_entry.id   AF-A0A645FX39-F1
#
_cell.length_a   1.000
_cell.length_b   1.000
_cell.length_c   1.000
_cell.angle_alpha   90.00
_cell.angle_beta   90.00
_cell.angle_gamma   90.00
#
_symmetry.space_group_name_H-M   'P 1'
#
loop_
_entity.id
_entity.type
_entity.pdbx_description
1 polymer ?
#
loop_
_entity_poly.entity_id
_entity_poly.type
_entity_poly.pdbx_seq_one_letter_code
_entity_poly.pdbx_strand_id
1 'polypeptide(L)'
;MINSDEKVVETARGAAVKLFGEDVLVPFEKLMGSEDFSFLMEDTPGVYGFIGGRSKDVPGSGMSNHHECYTIDEKILPMGAALAAQFAADFLAK
;
A
#
# COMPACT_ATOMS: atom_id res chain seq x y z
N MET A 1 -13.81 9.59 5.35
CA MET A 1 -12.50 9.17 5.91
C MET A 1 -11.85 8.27 4.88
N ILE A 2 -10.54 8.40 4.62
CA ILE A 2 -9.83 7.45 3.74
C ILE A 2 -9.96 6.04 4.32
N ASN A 3 -10.18 5.06 3.46
CA ASN A 3 -10.31 3.62 3.77
C ASN A 3 -11.49 3.29 4.71
N SER A 4 -12.63 3.97 4.59
CA SER A 4 -13.80 3.71 5.46
C SER A 4 -14.67 2.52 5.04
N ASP A 5 -14.50 1.98 3.83
CA ASP A 5 -15.24 0.79 3.39
C ASP A 5 -14.52 -0.49 3.85
N GLU A 6 -15.08 -1.14 4.88
CA GLU A 6 -14.51 -2.35 5.47
C GLU A 6 -14.33 -3.49 4.46
N LYS A 7 -15.25 -3.64 3.49
CA LYS A 7 -15.15 -4.74 2.53
C LYS A 7 -13.97 -4.53 1.60
N VAL A 8 -13.78 -3.32 1.08
CA VAL A 8 -12.65 -3.03 0.18
C VAL A 8 -11.32 -3.15 0.95
N VAL A 9 -11.28 -2.70 2.21
CA VAL A 9 -10.12 -2.86 3.09
C VAL A 9 -9.78 -4.33 3.32
N GLU A 10 -10.75 -5.16 3.68
CA GLU A 10 -10.52 -6.59 3.91
C GLU A 10 -10.13 -7.33 2.63
N THR A 11 -10.66 -6.95 1.46
CA THR A 11 -10.19 -7.49 0.16
C THR A 11 -8.72 -7.16 -0.07
N ALA A 12 -8.30 -5.92 0.18
CA ALA A 12 -6.89 -5.51 0.01
C ALA A 12 -5.96 -6.22 1.01
N ARG A 13 -6.38 -6.34 2.28
CA ARG A 13 -5.65 -7.07 3.31
C ARG A 13 -5.54 -8.55 2.98
N GLY A 14 -6.65 -9.17 2.56
CA GLY A 14 -6.71 -10.56 2.12
C GLY A 14 -5.78 -10.85 0.94
N ALA A 15 -5.76 -9.96 -0.07
CA ALA A 15 -4.83 -10.06 -1.20
C ALA A 15 -3.36 -10.04 -0.76
N ALA A 16 -3.00 -9.14 0.16
CA ALA A 16 -1.64 -9.07 0.70
C ALA A 16 -1.26 -10.34 1.47
N VAL A 17 -2.14 -10.82 2.36
CA VAL A 17 -1.91 -12.04 3.14
C VAL A 17 -1.80 -13.26 2.23
N LYS A 18 -2.65 -13.36 1.21
CA LYS A 18 -2.64 -14.46 0.24
C LYS A 18 -1.32 -14.56 -0.52
N LEU A 19 -0.72 -13.43 -0.87
CA LEU A 19 0.55 -13.40 -1.62
C LEU A 19 1.77 -13.56 -0.72
N PHE A 20 1.76 -12.96 0.47
CA PHE A 20 2.97 -12.71 1.25
C PHE A 20 2.93 -13.22 2.70
N GLY A 21 1.83 -13.82 3.14
CA GLY A 21 1.63 -14.31 4.51
C GLY A 21 1.08 -13.26 5.48
N GLU A 22 0.68 -13.69 6.68
CA GLU A 22 0.01 -12.81 7.65
C GLU A 22 0.90 -11.68 8.18
N ASP A 23 2.21 -11.94 8.32
CA ASP A 23 3.18 -11.01 8.89
C ASP A 23 3.50 -9.80 7.99
N VAL A 24 3.01 -9.78 6.74
CA VAL A 24 3.26 -8.67 5.81
C VAL A 24 2.50 -7.40 6.20
N LEU A 25 1.41 -7.55 6.95
CA LEU A 25 0.56 -6.44 7.35
C LEU A 25 1.07 -5.83 8.66
N VAL A 26 1.50 -4.58 8.59
CA VAL A 26 1.98 -3.82 9.74
C VAL A 26 1.00 -2.73 10.15
N PRO A 27 0.84 -2.44 11.45
CA PRO A 27 0.12 -1.26 11.89
C PRO A 27 0.74 0.00 11.31
N PHE A 28 -0.09 0.91 10.82
CA PHE A 28 0.35 2.17 10.24
C PHE A 28 -0.39 3.33 10.91
N GLU A 29 0.37 4.29 11.42
CA GLU A 29 -0.19 5.47 12.06
C GLU A 29 -0.75 6.44 11.01
N LYS A 30 -1.75 7.22 11.41
CA LYS A 30 -2.30 8.26 10.53
C LYS A 30 -1.23 9.31 10.24
N LEU A 31 -1.05 9.61 8.97
CA LEU A 31 -0.15 10.68 8.53
C LEU A 31 -0.91 12.00 8.35
N MET A 32 -0.21 13.11 8.58
CA MET A 32 -0.70 14.47 8.30
C MET A 32 -0.26 14.97 6.91
N GLY A 33 0.17 14.06 6.03
CA GLY A 33 0.50 14.38 4.64
C GLY A 33 -0.76 14.74 3.84
N SER A 34 -0.58 15.55 2.80
CA SER A 34 -1.62 15.83 1.81
C SER A 34 -1.52 14.84 0.64
N GLU A 35 -2.65 14.33 0.19
CA GLU A 35 -2.74 13.40 -0.95
C GLU A 35 -4.05 13.69 -1.70
N ASP A 36 -4.00 13.85 -3.02
CA ASP A 36 -5.16 14.21 -3.83
C ASP A 36 -6.04 13.00 -4.19
N PHE A 37 -5.53 11.77 -3.98
CA PHE A 37 -6.32 10.55 -4.09
C PHE A 37 -7.59 10.57 -3.23
N SER A 38 -7.63 11.41 -2.17
CA SER A 38 -8.84 11.61 -1.36
C SER A 38 -10.05 12.04 -2.17
N PHE A 39 -9.86 12.83 -3.24
CA PHE A 39 -10.96 13.28 -4.11
C PHE A 39 -11.60 12.11 -4.86
N LEU A 40 -10.81 11.10 -5.29
CA LEU A 40 -11.37 9.89 -5.90
C LEU A 40 -12.20 9.08 -4.90
N MET A 41 -11.82 9.13 -3.63
CA MET A 41 -12.47 8.41 -2.54
C MET A 41 -13.65 9.15 -1.92
N GLU A 42 -14.00 10.36 -2.40
CA GLU A 42 -15.23 11.06 -1.99
C GLU A 42 -16.47 10.33 -2.52
N ASP A 43 -16.40 9.85 -3.76
CA ASP A 43 -17.55 9.27 -4.47
C ASP A 43 -17.45 7.74 -4.65
N THR A 44 -16.27 7.15 -4.42
CA THR A 44 -16.03 5.72 -4.68
C THR A 44 -15.39 5.03 -3.47
N PRO A 45 -15.93 3.89 -3.00
CA PRO A 45 -15.25 3.05 -2.02
C PRO A 45 -13.86 2.63 -2.53
N GLY A 46 -12.84 2.88 -1.74
CA GLY A 46 -11.46 2.64 -2.14
C GLY A 46 -10.53 2.36 -0.97
N VAL A 47 -9.32 1.92 -1.31
CA VAL A 47 -8.21 1.75 -0.38
C VAL A 47 -7.00 2.49 -0.91
N TYR A 48 -6.43 3.36 -0.08
CA TYR A 48 -5.11 3.93 -0.23
C TYR A 48 -4.17 3.22 0.76
N GLY A 49 -3.22 2.46 0.23
CA GLY A 49 -2.28 1.65 1.01
C GLY A 49 -0.83 2.04 0.73
N PHE A 50 0.05 1.75 1.70
CA PHE A 50 1.49 1.99 1.57
C PHE A 50 2.24 0.67 1.40
N ILE A 51 3.28 0.69 0.57
CA ILE A 51 4.22 -0.43 0.42
C ILE A 51 5.57 0.01 1.00
N GLY A 52 6.08 -0.74 1.97
CA GLY A 52 7.35 -0.42 2.63
C GLY A 52 8.54 -0.70 1.73
N GLY A 53 9.28 0.33 1.30
CA GLY A 53 10.48 0.22 0.46
C GLY A 53 11.81 0.30 1.21
N ARG A 54 11.80 0.37 2.54
CA ARG A 54 13.02 0.55 3.36
C ARG A 54 13.80 -0.76 3.48
N SER A 55 15.11 -0.68 3.29
CA SER A 55 16.04 -1.81 3.44
C SER A 55 17.32 -1.39 4.15
N LYS A 56 17.93 -2.31 4.91
CA LYS A 56 19.24 -2.06 5.54
C LYS A 56 20.38 -2.10 4.51
N ASP A 57 20.15 -2.76 3.38
CA ASP A 57 21.15 -3.01 2.35
C ASP A 57 21.17 -1.91 1.26
N VAL A 58 20.18 -1.01 1.25
CA VAL A 58 20.05 0.06 0.26
C VAL A 58 20.20 1.43 0.96
N PRO A 59 21.39 2.07 0.86
CA PRO A 59 21.60 3.42 1.37
C PRO A 59 20.60 4.41 0.77
N GLY A 60 20.01 5.27 1.61
CA GLY A 60 18.98 6.24 1.19
C GLY A 60 17.54 5.72 1.29
N SER A 61 17.32 4.40 1.36
CA SER A 61 15.95 3.82 1.48
C SER A 61 15.25 4.08 2.82
N GLY A 62 15.98 4.61 3.80
CA GLY A 62 15.43 5.07 5.08
C GLY A 62 15.13 6.58 5.13
N MET A 63 15.43 7.34 4.06
CA MET A 63 15.10 8.75 3.99
C MET A 63 13.59 8.93 3.76
N SER A 64 13.05 10.07 4.17
CA SER A 64 11.64 10.41 3.93
C SER A 64 11.40 10.75 2.46
N ASN A 65 10.14 10.62 2.03
CA ASN A 65 9.68 11.22 0.79
C ASN A 65 10.09 12.71 0.72
N HIS A 66 10.40 13.20 -0.48
CA HIS A 66 10.91 14.55 -0.78
C HIS A 66 12.36 14.87 -0.37
N HIS A 67 13.08 13.95 0.27
CA HIS A 67 14.51 14.14 0.51
C HIS A 67 15.33 13.90 -0.78
N GLU A 68 16.39 14.68 -1.02
CA GLU A 68 17.26 14.56 -2.22
C GLU A 68 17.95 13.19 -2.40
N CYS A 69 18.15 12.44 -1.30
CA CYS A 69 18.78 11.13 -1.28
C CYS A 69 17.74 10.01 -1.15
N TYR A 70 16.45 10.32 -1.27
CA TYR A 70 15.40 9.33 -1.18
C TYR A 70 15.55 8.29 -2.29
N THR A 71 15.46 7.03 -1.92
CA THR A 71 15.38 5.89 -2.82
C THR A 71 14.60 4.76 -2.15
N ILE A 72 14.47 3.61 -2.79
CA ILE A 72 13.76 2.42 -2.30
C ILE A 72 14.56 1.15 -2.64
N ASP A 73 14.28 0.05 -1.95
CA ASP A 73 14.70 -1.28 -2.39
C ASP A 73 13.79 -1.77 -3.52
N GLU A 74 14.27 -1.74 -4.77
CA GLU A 74 13.47 -2.09 -5.96
C GLU A 74 12.90 -3.52 -5.96
N LYS A 75 13.35 -4.39 -5.06
CA LYS A 75 12.72 -5.70 -4.83
C LYS A 75 11.24 -5.59 -4.46
N ILE A 76 10.79 -4.44 -3.94
CA ILE A 76 9.37 -4.23 -3.62
C ILE A 76 8.49 -3.93 -4.84
N LEU A 77 9.08 -3.54 -5.98
CA LEU A 77 8.33 -3.18 -7.19
C LEU A 77 7.46 -4.34 -7.71
N PRO A 78 8.00 -5.57 -7.90
CA PRO A 78 7.17 -6.70 -8.30
C PRO A 78 6.12 -7.08 -7.23
N MET A 79 6.42 -6.89 -5.94
CA MET A 79 5.43 -7.14 -4.87
C MET A 79 4.25 -6.18 -4.96
N GLY A 80 4.50 -4.89 -5.20
CA GLY A 80 3.46 -3.89 -5.37
C GLY A 80 2.58 -4.14 -6.59
N ALA A 81 3.20 -4.50 -7.72
CA ALA A 81 2.47 -4.89 -8.93
C ALA A 81 1.60 -6.13 -8.70
N ALA A 82 2.15 -7.16 -8.03
CA ALA A 82 1.41 -8.37 -7.70
C ALA A 82 0.23 -8.07 -6.76
N LEU A 83 0.42 -7.22 -5.74
CA LEU A 83 -0.64 -6.83 -4.83
C LEU A 83 -1.78 -6.11 -5.54
N ALA A 84 -1.48 -5.14 -6.40
CA ALA A 84 -2.50 -4.43 -7.17
C ALA A 84 -3.28 -5.38 -8.09
N ALA A 85 -2.59 -6.31 -8.77
CA ALA A 85 -3.23 -7.31 -9.63
C ALA A 85 -4.09 -8.29 -8.83
N GLN A 86 -3.60 -8.78 -7.69
CA GLN A 86 -4.34 -9.71 -6.83
C GLN A 86 -5.57 -9.04 -6.20
N PHE A 87 -5.45 -7.80 -5.73
CA PHE A 87 -6.57 -7.00 -5.26
C PHE A 87 -7.65 -6.87 -6.33
N ALA A 88 -7.27 -6.50 -7.57
CA ALA A 88 -8.23 -6.39 -8.66
C ALA A 88 -8.90 -7.74 -8.98
N ALA A 89 -8.12 -8.83 -8.98
CA ALA A 89 -8.64 -10.17 -9.21
C ALA A 89 -9.63 -10.60 -8.12
N ASP A 90 -9.28 -10.44 -6.85
CA ASP A 90 -10.14 -10.81 -5.72
C ASP A 90 -11.38 -9.91 -5.62
N PHE A 91 -11.28 -8.63 -5.97
CA PHE A 91 -12.42 -7.71 -6.01
C PHE A 91 -13.43 -8.08 -7.11
N LEU A 92 -12.96 -8.55 -8.27
CA LEU A 92 -13.80 -8.91 -9.41
C LEU A 92 -14.31 -10.36 -9.37
N ALA A 93 -13.57 -11.25 -8.71
CA ALA A 93 -13.95 -12.63 -8.49
C ALA A 93 -15.10 -12.69 -7.48
N LYS A 94 -16.32 -12.50 -7.98
CA LYS A 94 -17.55 -12.83 -7.26
C LYS A 94 -17.80 -14.32 -7.25
#